data_AF-A6G2C2-F1
#
_entry.id   AF-A6G2C2-F1
#
_cell.length_a   1.000
_cell.length_b   1.000
_cell.length_c   1.000
_cell.angle_alpha   90.00
_cell.angle_beta   90.00
_cell.angle_gamma   90.00
#
_symmetry.space_group_name_H-M   'P 1'
#
loop_
_entity.id
_entity.type
_entity.pdbx_description
1 polymer ?
#
loop_
_entity_poly.entity_id
_entity_poly.type
_entity_poly.pdbx_seq_one_letter_code
_entity_poly.pdbx_strand_id
1 'polypeptide(L)'
;MAEPPNPRVNFLAALLVLTYLAGTALLVLTPELGLRALEKEGAVEQASHLVLVAAIVAYAVVALRSRRPLVLLLSLFLTLVLLEELDWGDVYSQNQLATFFQAETGDVNFHNRWGGHSYLLFALPVPAYGLSAFYPAWLREPLERALGPAAPDRRASVAMLACVATLIVGLLALSAYEQQLDELNELVIYLWFGGVAALAARPQSARESG
;
A
#
# COMPACT_ATOMS: atom_id res chain seq x y z
N MET A 1 10.38 9.33 30.50
CA MET A 1 10.98 8.02 30.18
C MET A 1 10.44 7.61 28.82
N ALA A 2 11.29 7.30 27.84
CA ALA A 2 10.83 6.90 26.50
C ALA A 2 10.24 5.48 26.56
N GLU A 3 9.06 5.28 26.00
CA GLU A 3 8.47 3.94 25.89
C GLU A 3 9.40 3.00 25.10
N PRO A 4 9.54 1.74 25.54
CA PRO A 4 10.40 0.77 24.86
C PRO A 4 9.98 0.59 23.39
N PRO A 5 10.93 0.29 22.48
CA PRO A 5 10.65 0.03 21.07
C PRO A 5 9.64 -1.10 20.91
N ASN A 6 8.51 -0.83 20.23
CA ASN A 6 7.53 -1.84 19.88
C ASN A 6 8.17 -2.77 18.83
N PRO A 7 8.51 -4.02 19.19
CA PRO A 7 9.29 -4.90 18.32
C PRO A 7 8.58 -5.20 17.00
N ARG A 8 7.25 -5.06 16.96
CA ARG A 8 6.43 -5.36 15.78
C ARG A 8 6.45 -4.24 14.76
N VAL A 9 6.54 -2.98 15.20
CA VAL A 9 6.71 -1.85 14.29
C VAL A 9 8.11 -1.87 13.69
N ASN A 10 9.12 -2.26 14.49
CA ASN A 10 10.47 -2.49 13.96
C ASN A 10 10.50 -3.65 12.95
N PHE A 11 9.76 -4.72 13.22
CA PHE A 11 9.60 -5.83 12.27
C PHE A 11 8.94 -5.36 10.97
N LEU A 12 7.89 -4.55 11.05
CA LEU A 12 7.26 -3.94 9.86
C LEU A 12 8.28 -3.10 9.08
N ALA A 13 8.99 -2.18 9.75
CA ALA A 13 10.01 -1.36 9.11
C ALA A 13 11.10 -2.19 8.42
N ALA A 14 11.59 -3.23 9.10
CA ALA A 14 12.57 -4.16 8.54
C ALA A 14 12.00 -4.92 7.34
N LEU A 15 10.76 -5.39 7.40
CA LEU A 15 10.11 -6.08 6.30
C LEU A 15 10.00 -5.19 5.05
N LEU A 16 9.59 -3.93 5.21
CA LEU A 16 9.46 -2.98 4.10
C LEU A 16 10.83 -2.72 3.44
N VAL A 17 11.85 -2.42 4.24
CA VAL A 17 13.21 -2.14 3.75
C VAL A 17 13.80 -3.38 3.08
N LEU A 18 13.69 -4.56 3.70
CA LEU A 18 14.24 -5.79 3.14
C LEU A 18 13.53 -6.20 1.85
N THR A 19 12.21 -6.00 1.76
CA THR A 19 11.44 -6.28 0.52
C THR A 19 11.94 -5.39 -0.61
N TYR A 20 12.10 -4.09 -0.35
CA TYR A 20 12.60 -3.17 -1.35
C TYR A 20 14.03 -3.51 -1.78
N LEU A 21 14.95 -3.71 -0.82
CA LEU A 21 16.34 -4.09 -1.11
C LEU A 21 16.43 -5.40 -1.88
N ALA A 22 15.59 -6.39 -1.56
CA ALA A 22 15.55 -7.66 -2.27
C ALA A 22 15.09 -7.49 -3.73
N GLY A 23 14.03 -6.71 -3.97
CA GLY A 23 13.55 -6.41 -5.33
C GLY A 23 14.58 -5.64 -6.15
N THR A 24 15.20 -4.61 -5.57
CA THR A 24 16.31 -3.87 -6.21
C THR A 24 17.50 -4.78 -6.49
N ALA A 25 17.89 -5.64 -5.54
CA ALA A 25 18.97 -6.59 -5.74
C ALA A 25 18.65 -7.61 -6.84
N LEU A 26 17.39 -8.04 -6.97
CA LEU A 26 16.95 -8.95 -8.03
C LEU A 26 17.14 -8.31 -9.41
N LEU A 27 16.78 -7.03 -9.56
CA LEU A 27 16.98 -6.25 -10.80
C LEU A 27 18.45 -6.09 -11.17
N VAL A 28 19.33 -5.89 -10.17
CA VAL A 28 20.76 -5.62 -10.41
C VAL A 28 21.57 -6.91 -10.58
N LEU A 29 21.35 -7.91 -9.73
CA LEU A 29 22.16 -9.12 -9.68
C LEU A 29 21.67 -10.19 -10.65
N THR A 30 20.37 -10.23 -10.92
CA THR A 30 19.74 -11.21 -11.82
C THR A 30 18.67 -10.55 -12.70
N PRO A 31 19.06 -9.66 -13.65
CA PRO A 31 18.11 -8.79 -14.36
C PRO A 31 17.00 -9.56 -15.10
N GLU A 32 17.30 -10.73 -15.68
CA GLU A 32 16.29 -11.54 -16.36
C GLU A 32 15.17 -12.03 -15.42
N LEU A 33 15.53 -12.42 -14.19
CA LEU A 33 14.56 -12.82 -13.18
C LEU A 33 13.86 -11.59 -12.59
N GLY A 34 14.59 -10.50 -12.38
CA GLY A 34 14.05 -9.23 -11.89
C GLY A 34 12.97 -8.68 -12.82
N LEU A 35 13.27 -8.59 -14.11
CA LEU A 35 12.34 -8.12 -15.12
C LEU A 35 11.08 -9.00 -15.19
N ARG A 36 11.21 -10.33 -15.18
CA ARG A 36 10.04 -11.23 -15.20
C ARG A 36 9.23 -11.24 -13.90
N ALA A 37 9.88 -11.06 -12.75
CA ALA A 37 9.18 -11.07 -11.47
C ALA A 37 8.40 -9.77 -11.24
N LEU A 38 8.96 -8.64 -11.69
CA LEU A 38 8.48 -7.27 -11.49
C LEU A 38 7.84 -6.66 -12.75
N GLU A 39 7.63 -7.43 -13.82
CA GLU A 39 6.82 -6.98 -14.94
C GLU A 39 5.35 -6.85 -14.52
N LYS A 40 4.60 -6.02 -15.26
CA LYS A 40 3.14 -6.02 -15.14
C LYS A 40 2.62 -7.41 -15.45
N GLU A 41 1.64 -7.83 -14.68
CA GLU A 41 1.03 -9.15 -14.53
C GLU A 41 1.95 -10.22 -13.92
N GLY A 42 3.17 -9.82 -13.50
CA GLY A 42 4.18 -10.67 -12.91
C GLY A 42 3.86 -11.14 -11.49
N ALA A 43 4.78 -11.94 -10.94
CA ALA A 43 4.59 -12.54 -9.61
C ALA A 43 4.51 -11.51 -8.48
N VAL A 44 5.21 -10.38 -8.60
CA VAL A 44 5.21 -9.32 -7.59
C VAL A 44 3.88 -8.56 -7.57
N GLU A 45 3.27 -8.29 -8.72
CA GLU A 45 1.94 -7.68 -8.79
C GLU A 45 0.88 -8.61 -8.17
N GLN A 46 0.90 -9.90 -8.50
CA GLN A 46 -0.02 -10.86 -7.89
C GLN A 46 0.14 -10.90 -6.36
N ALA A 47 1.38 -10.83 -5.87
CA ALA A 47 1.65 -10.73 -4.44
C ALA A 47 1.15 -9.40 -3.85
N SER A 48 1.31 -8.28 -4.56
CA SER A 48 0.83 -6.96 -4.14
C SER A 48 -0.69 -6.98 -3.99
N HIS A 49 -1.43 -7.59 -4.93
CA HIS A 49 -2.88 -7.76 -4.87
C HIS A 49 -3.33 -8.61 -3.68
N LEU A 50 -2.64 -9.73 -3.40
CA LEU A 50 -2.95 -10.56 -2.24
C LEU A 50 -2.74 -9.80 -0.92
N VAL A 51 -1.66 -9.03 -0.83
CA VAL A 51 -1.39 -8.15 0.32
C VAL A 51 -2.45 -7.06 0.44
N LEU A 52 -2.87 -6.46 -0.66
CA LEU A 52 -3.91 -5.44 -0.71
C LEU A 52 -5.27 -5.98 -0.24
N VAL A 53 -5.67 -7.17 -0.71
CA VAL A 53 -6.87 -7.87 -0.24
C VAL A 53 -6.80 -8.13 1.28
N ALA A 54 -5.66 -8.59 1.78
CA ALA A 54 -5.47 -8.80 3.21
C ALA A 54 -5.58 -7.49 3.99
N ALA A 55 -5.05 -6.38 3.47
CA ALA A 55 -5.17 -5.05 4.07
C ALA A 55 -6.62 -4.56 4.11
N ILE A 56 -7.38 -4.71 3.01
CA ILE A 56 -8.81 -4.38 2.92
C ILE A 56 -9.59 -5.12 4.03
N VAL A 57 -9.41 -6.45 4.11
CA VAL A 57 -10.09 -7.28 5.12
C VAL A 57 -9.69 -6.85 6.53
N ALA A 58 -8.40 -6.60 6.78
CA ALA A 58 -7.93 -6.18 8.09
C ALA A 58 -8.53 -4.82 8.51
N TYR A 59 -8.57 -3.83 7.63
CA TYR A 59 -9.20 -2.54 7.92
C TYR A 59 -10.71 -2.67 8.12
N ALA A 60 -11.42 -3.49 7.33
CA ALA A 60 -12.83 -3.78 7.55
C ALA A 60 -13.08 -4.40 8.94
N VAL A 61 -12.26 -5.37 9.35
CA VAL A 61 -12.32 -5.98 10.68
C VAL A 61 -12.05 -4.93 11.77
N VAL A 62 -11.05 -4.08 11.61
CA VAL A 62 -10.75 -2.99 12.56
C VAL A 62 -11.95 -2.05 12.67
N ALA A 63 -12.54 -1.63 11.55
CA ALA A 63 -13.68 -0.73 11.52
C ALA A 63 -14.89 -1.32 12.26
N LEU A 64 -15.22 -2.59 12.01
CA LEU A 64 -16.32 -3.29 12.66
C LEU A 64 -16.08 -3.45 14.17
N ARG A 65 -14.87 -3.85 14.58
CA ARG A 65 -14.53 -4.06 16.00
C ARG A 65 -14.45 -2.78 16.81
N SER A 66 -13.94 -1.70 16.20
CA SER A 66 -13.77 -0.41 16.86
C SER A 66 -14.99 0.52 16.72
N ARG A 67 -15.98 0.13 15.90
CA ARG A 67 -17.16 0.92 15.54
C ARG A 67 -16.77 2.30 14.97
N ARG A 68 -15.73 2.33 14.11
CA ARG A 68 -15.20 3.56 13.51
C ARG A 68 -15.47 3.57 12.00
N PRO A 69 -16.51 4.29 11.52
CA PRO A 69 -16.86 4.30 10.10
C PRO A 69 -15.78 4.93 9.22
N LEU A 70 -14.95 5.84 9.76
CA LEU A 70 -13.85 6.45 9.00
C LEU A 70 -12.74 5.44 8.64
N VAL A 71 -12.62 4.34 9.39
CA VAL A 71 -11.72 3.24 9.00
C VAL A 71 -12.28 2.48 7.79
N LEU A 72 -13.60 2.46 7.59
CA LEU A 72 -14.18 1.92 6.35
C LEU A 72 -13.79 2.75 5.13
N LEU A 73 -13.56 4.06 5.28
CA LEU A 73 -13.08 4.87 4.15
C LEU A 73 -11.70 4.43 3.68
N LEU A 74 -10.81 4.02 4.59
CA LEU A 74 -9.52 3.41 4.22
C LEU A 74 -9.73 2.07 3.50
N SER A 75 -10.63 1.23 4.02
CA SER A 75 -10.98 -0.03 3.35
C SER A 75 -11.56 0.19 1.96
N LEU A 76 -12.48 1.14 1.79
CA LEU A 76 -13.11 1.47 0.52
C LEU A 76 -12.10 2.06 -0.45
N PHE A 77 -11.22 2.94 0.03
CA PHE A 77 -10.11 3.47 -0.75
C PHE A 77 -9.22 2.35 -1.31
N LEU A 78 -8.78 1.41 -0.46
CA LEU A 78 -7.97 0.27 -0.90
C LEU A 78 -8.74 -0.67 -1.85
N THR A 79 -10.05 -0.81 -1.68
CA THR A 79 -10.89 -1.52 -2.65
C THR A 79 -10.92 -0.80 -4.00
N LEU A 80 -11.04 0.53 -4.04
CA LEU A 80 -11.01 1.29 -5.29
C LEU A 80 -9.66 1.11 -6.00
N VAL A 81 -8.56 1.19 -5.26
CA VAL A 81 -7.21 0.88 -5.78
C VAL A 81 -7.18 -0.51 -6.41
N LEU A 82 -7.62 -1.54 -5.69
CA LEU A 82 -7.63 -2.91 -6.23
C LEU A 82 -8.48 -2.99 -7.51
N LEU A 83 -9.64 -2.35 -7.52
CA LEU A 83 -10.50 -2.32 -8.70
C LEU A 83 -9.86 -1.59 -9.87
N GLU A 84 -8.96 -0.62 -9.65
CA GLU A 84 -8.26 0.04 -10.76
C GLU A 84 -7.15 -0.84 -11.37
N GLU A 85 -6.49 -1.66 -10.56
CA GLU A 85 -5.42 -2.57 -10.99
C GLU A 85 -5.91 -3.84 -11.67
N LEU A 86 -7.11 -4.33 -11.34
CA LEU A 86 -7.64 -5.57 -11.93
C LEU A 86 -7.75 -5.47 -13.46
N ASP A 87 -7.33 -6.53 -14.15
CA ASP A 87 -7.58 -6.67 -15.58
C ASP A 87 -9.10 -6.87 -15.79
N TRP A 88 -9.71 -5.83 -16.35
CA TRP A 88 -11.12 -5.87 -16.69
C TRP A 88 -11.36 -6.33 -18.13
N GLY A 89 -10.32 -6.49 -18.96
CA GLY A 89 -10.43 -6.88 -20.37
C GLY A 89 -11.27 -8.13 -20.58
N ASP A 90 -11.10 -9.14 -19.72
CA ASP A 90 -11.90 -10.37 -19.74
C ASP A 90 -13.35 -10.14 -19.30
N VAL A 91 -13.58 -9.36 -18.24
CA VAL A 91 -14.93 -9.01 -17.74
C VAL A 91 -15.70 -8.14 -18.73
N TYR A 92 -14.97 -7.26 -19.41
CA TYR A 92 -15.43 -6.42 -20.50
C TYR A 92 -15.83 -7.31 -21.69
N SER A 93 -14.98 -8.21 -22.16
CA SER A 93 -15.28 -9.07 -23.32
C SER A 93 -16.59 -9.87 -23.19
N GLN A 94 -17.03 -10.17 -21.96
CA GLN A 94 -18.24 -10.96 -21.66
C GLN A 94 -19.53 -10.13 -21.56
N ASN A 95 -19.45 -8.82 -21.32
CA ASN A 95 -20.62 -7.97 -21.09
C ASN A 95 -20.60 -6.79 -22.08
N GLN A 96 -21.54 -6.74 -23.03
CA GLN A 96 -21.67 -5.75 -24.12
C GLN A 96 -21.51 -4.25 -23.76
N LEU A 97 -21.43 -3.89 -22.47
CA LEU A 97 -20.91 -2.60 -21.96
C LEU A 97 -19.48 -2.30 -22.46
N ALA A 98 -18.69 -3.34 -22.75
CA ALA A 98 -17.31 -3.25 -23.22
C ALA A 98 -17.12 -2.81 -24.66
N THR A 99 -18.10 -3.06 -25.52
CA THR A 99 -18.03 -2.61 -26.92
C THR A 99 -17.96 -1.10 -27.04
N PHE A 100 -18.25 -0.35 -25.97
CA PHE A 100 -18.05 1.09 -25.90
C PHE A 100 -16.69 1.43 -25.28
N PHE A 101 -16.40 0.94 -24.07
CA PHE A 101 -15.17 1.31 -23.35
C PHE A 101 -13.88 0.84 -24.04
N GLN A 102 -13.81 -0.43 -24.42
CA GLN A 102 -12.62 -1.00 -25.06
C GLN A 102 -12.47 -0.50 -26.51
N ALA A 103 -13.58 -0.24 -27.22
CA ALA A 103 -13.55 0.32 -28.57
C ALA A 103 -13.16 1.82 -28.61
N GLU A 104 -13.47 2.56 -27.56
CA GLU A 104 -13.17 4.00 -27.47
C GLU A 104 -11.77 4.27 -26.89
N THR A 105 -11.19 3.33 -26.14
CA THR A 105 -9.92 3.55 -25.41
C THR A 105 -8.78 2.60 -25.76
N GLY A 106 -9.05 1.35 -26.13
CA GLY A 106 -8.01 0.33 -26.37
C GLY A 106 -7.36 -0.24 -25.10
N ASP A 107 -7.78 0.17 -23.91
CA ASP A 107 -7.19 -0.21 -22.63
C ASP A 107 -7.95 -1.37 -21.96
N VAL A 108 -7.23 -2.18 -21.16
CA VAL A 108 -7.77 -3.38 -20.47
C VAL A 108 -8.03 -3.18 -18.97
N ASN A 109 -7.46 -2.15 -18.34
CA ASN A 109 -7.76 -1.75 -16.97
C ASN A 109 -7.91 -0.21 -16.87
N PHE A 110 -8.50 0.27 -15.76
CA PHE A 110 -8.73 1.72 -15.55
C PHE A 110 -7.42 2.48 -15.25
N HIS A 111 -6.47 1.82 -14.59
CA HIS A 111 -5.16 2.40 -14.28
C HIS A 111 -4.41 2.86 -15.55
N ASN A 112 -4.35 2.01 -16.58
CA ASN A 112 -3.66 2.28 -17.84
C ASN A 112 -4.34 3.41 -18.61
N ARG A 113 -5.67 3.50 -18.58
CA ARG A 113 -6.42 4.58 -19.23
C ARG A 113 -6.07 5.96 -18.71
N TRP A 114 -5.81 6.05 -17.41
CA TRP A 114 -5.41 7.28 -16.76
C TRP A 114 -3.90 7.49 -16.86
N GLY A 115 -3.15 6.69 -17.62
CA GLY A 115 -1.70 6.82 -17.77
C GLY A 115 -0.99 6.82 -16.43
N GLY A 116 -1.42 5.96 -15.50
CA GLY A 116 -0.89 5.91 -14.13
C GLY A 116 -1.26 7.11 -13.26
N HIS A 117 -2.17 8.01 -13.67
CA HIS A 117 -2.60 9.12 -12.81
C HIS A 117 -3.43 8.63 -11.61
N SER A 118 -3.86 7.37 -11.60
CA SER A 118 -4.30 6.62 -10.41
C SER A 118 -3.27 6.67 -9.27
N TYR A 119 -1.97 6.85 -9.54
CA TYR A 119 -0.97 7.12 -8.49
C TYR A 119 -1.29 8.39 -7.67
N LEU A 120 -2.04 9.36 -8.22
CA LEU A 120 -2.55 10.51 -7.47
C LEU A 120 -3.55 10.11 -6.38
N LEU A 121 -4.23 8.96 -6.54
CA LEU A 121 -5.07 8.39 -5.50
C LEU A 121 -4.26 8.01 -4.28
N PHE A 122 -2.97 7.69 -4.40
CA PHE A 122 -2.08 7.48 -3.26
C PHE A 122 -1.44 8.76 -2.75
N ALA A 123 -1.19 9.73 -3.63
CA ALA A 123 -0.47 10.97 -3.32
C ALA A 123 -1.11 11.81 -2.21
N LEU A 124 -2.41 11.64 -1.95
CA LEU A 124 -3.12 12.33 -0.86
C LEU A 124 -3.30 11.47 0.41
N PRO A 125 -3.91 10.27 0.36
CA PRO A 125 -4.16 9.47 1.55
C PRO A 125 -2.87 8.94 2.17
N VAL A 126 -1.83 8.60 1.40
CA VAL A 126 -0.58 8.09 1.97
C VAL A 126 0.12 9.15 2.84
N PRO A 127 0.33 10.40 2.40
CA PRO A 127 0.83 11.45 3.28
C PRO A 127 -0.17 11.83 4.39
N ALA A 128 -1.46 11.98 4.06
CA ALA A 128 -2.51 12.38 5.01
C ALA A 128 -2.61 11.41 6.20
N TYR A 129 -2.57 10.12 5.91
CA TYR A 129 -2.66 9.05 6.89
C TYR A 129 -1.29 8.70 7.47
N GLY A 130 -0.32 8.41 6.62
CA GLY A 130 1.00 7.89 7.00
C GLY A 130 1.90 8.89 7.73
N LEU A 131 1.70 10.20 7.53
CA LEU A 131 2.46 11.24 8.23
C LEU A 131 1.66 11.92 9.35
N SER A 132 0.46 11.43 9.67
CA SER A 132 -0.43 12.01 10.67
C SER A 132 0.24 12.20 12.05
N ALA A 133 1.17 11.31 12.43
CA ALA A 133 1.93 11.41 13.68
C ALA A 133 2.85 12.64 13.75
N PHE A 134 3.16 13.29 12.62
CA PHE A 134 3.96 14.51 12.54
C PHE A 134 3.13 15.78 12.41
N TYR A 135 1.81 15.66 12.31
CA TYR A 135 0.93 16.82 12.20
C TYR A 135 0.84 17.58 13.52
N PRO A 136 0.60 18.91 13.47
CA PRO A 136 0.32 19.67 14.68
C PRO A 136 -0.92 19.10 15.38
N ALA A 137 -0.97 19.20 16.71
CA ALA A 137 -1.97 18.53 17.55
C ALA A 137 -3.41 18.78 17.11
N TRP A 138 -3.73 20.00 16.65
CA TRP A 138 -5.07 20.37 16.20
C TRP A 138 -5.54 19.62 14.93
N LEU A 139 -4.62 19.14 14.08
CA LEU A 139 -4.92 18.26 12.94
C LEU A 139 -4.85 16.78 13.33
N ARG A 140 -3.87 16.43 14.16
CA ARG A 140 -3.59 15.05 14.57
C ARG A 140 -4.69 14.46 15.45
N GLU A 141 -5.13 15.18 16.48
CA GLU A 141 -6.07 14.66 17.48
C GLU A 141 -7.44 14.27 16.90
N PRO A 142 -8.08 15.07 16.03
CA PRO A 142 -9.33 14.66 15.39
C PRO A 142 -9.15 13.40 14.54
N LEU A 143 -8.03 13.28 13.82
CA LEU A 143 -7.72 12.16 12.94
C LEU A 143 -7.40 10.89 13.73
N GLU A 144 -6.57 10.97 14.77
CA GLU A 144 -6.30 9.87 15.70
C GLU A 144 -7.60 9.41 16.39
N ARG A 145 -8.45 10.35 16.81
CA ARG A 145 -9.75 10.02 17.40
C ARG A 145 -10.65 9.33 16.39
N ALA A 146 -10.67 9.78 15.14
CA ALA A 146 -11.47 9.22 14.06
C ALA A 146 -11.05 7.79 13.69
N LEU A 147 -9.76 7.59 13.49
CA LEU A 147 -9.15 6.32 13.06
C LEU A 147 -8.96 5.34 14.22
N GLY A 148 -8.83 5.86 15.44
CA GLY A 148 -8.60 5.08 16.65
C GLY A 148 -7.38 4.18 16.52
N PRO A 149 -7.52 2.85 16.71
CA PRO A 149 -6.39 1.92 16.66
C PRO A 149 -5.74 1.82 15.28
N ALA A 150 -6.40 2.32 14.23
CA ALA A 150 -5.86 2.36 12.88
C ALA A 150 -4.97 3.59 12.64
N ALA A 151 -4.89 4.57 13.54
CA ALA A 151 -3.96 5.68 13.35
C ALA A 151 -2.50 5.18 13.44
N PRO A 152 -1.62 5.47 12.46
CA PRO A 152 -0.23 5.06 12.55
C PRO A 152 0.46 5.84 13.67
N ASP A 153 1.20 5.14 14.52
CA ASP A 153 2.04 5.78 15.52
C ASP A 153 3.29 6.40 14.86
N ARG A 154 4.03 7.19 15.63
CA ARG A 154 5.25 7.86 15.13
C ARG A 154 6.27 6.89 14.56
N ARG A 155 6.39 5.67 15.10
CA ARG A 155 7.36 4.68 14.61
C ARG A 155 6.89 4.08 13.28
N ALA A 156 5.60 3.81 13.12
CA ALA A 156 5.02 3.36 11.86
C ALA A 156 5.10 4.45 10.78
N SER A 157 4.95 5.72 11.15
CA SER A 157 5.18 6.86 10.25
C SER A 157 6.66 7.03 9.88
N VAL A 158 7.60 6.81 10.80
CA VAL A 158 9.04 6.79 10.49
C VAL A 158 9.39 5.61 9.58
N ALA A 159 8.81 4.43 9.80
CA ALA A 159 8.99 3.27 8.93
C ALA A 159 8.56 3.59 7.48
N MET A 160 7.43 4.30 7.33
CA MET A 160 6.96 4.78 6.03
C MET A 160 7.94 5.77 5.39
N LEU A 161 8.46 6.74 6.16
CA LEU A 161 9.44 7.70 5.66
C LEU A 161 10.75 7.03 5.22
N ALA A 162 11.24 6.06 6.00
CA ALA A 162 12.43 5.29 5.65
C ALA A 162 12.22 4.49 4.35
N CYS A 163 11.04 3.90 4.19
CA CYS A 163 10.63 3.27 2.95
C CYS A 163 10.67 4.28 1.78
N VAL A 164 9.91 5.38 1.87
CA VAL A 164 9.86 6.43 0.83
C VAL A 164 11.25 6.93 0.44
N ALA A 165 12.14 7.16 1.42
CA ALA A 165 13.52 7.55 1.15
C ALA A 165 14.28 6.48 0.35
N THR A 166 14.06 5.19 0.65
CA THR A 166 14.65 4.08 -0.10
C THR A 166 14.06 4.00 -1.51
N LEU A 167 12.76 4.26 -1.68
CA LEU A 167 12.10 4.32 -3.00
C LEU A 167 12.73 5.40 -3.89
N ILE A 168 12.89 6.61 -3.35
CA ILE A 168 13.51 7.75 -4.07
C ILE A 168 14.93 7.40 -4.49
N VAL A 169 15.72 6.79 -3.62
CA VAL A 169 17.09 6.37 -3.95
C VAL A 169 17.10 5.32 -5.06
N GLY A 170 16.19 4.32 -5.01
CA GLY A 170 16.06 3.30 -6.04
C GLY A 170 15.67 3.88 -7.40
N LEU A 171 14.65 4.75 -7.44
CA LEU A 171 14.22 5.45 -8.66
C LEU A 171 15.35 6.27 -9.29
N LEU A 172 16.12 6.99 -8.47
CA LEU A 172 17.25 7.78 -8.96
C LEU A 172 18.42 6.91 -9.46
N ALA A 173 18.63 5.73 -8.88
CA ALA A 173 19.71 4.83 -9.22
C ALA A 173 19.40 3.90 -10.41
N LEU A 174 18.12 3.61 -10.64
CA LEU A 174 17.64 2.58 -11.58
C LEU A 174 16.52 3.11 -12.49
N SER A 175 16.65 4.34 -13.00
CA SER A 175 15.65 4.97 -13.88
C SER A 175 15.36 4.18 -15.17
N ALA A 176 16.21 3.24 -15.57
CA ALA A 176 15.94 2.34 -16.70
C ALA A 176 14.88 1.25 -16.37
N TYR A 177 14.52 1.11 -15.09
CA TYR A 177 13.61 0.09 -14.57
C TYR A 177 12.39 0.71 -13.88
N GLU A 178 11.97 1.92 -14.29
CA GLU A 178 10.86 2.66 -13.68
C GLU A 178 9.62 1.79 -13.46
N GLN A 179 9.17 1.07 -14.50
CA GLN A 179 8.01 0.18 -14.40
C GLN A 179 8.19 -0.92 -13.33
N GLN A 180 9.35 -1.58 -13.27
CA GLN A 180 9.60 -2.63 -12.28
C GLN A 180 9.71 -2.07 -10.86
N LEU A 181 10.23 -0.85 -10.73
CA LEU A 181 10.29 -0.16 -9.45
C LEU A 181 8.90 0.28 -8.99
N ASP A 182 8.01 0.61 -9.91
CA ASP A 182 6.62 0.94 -9.59
C ASP A 182 5.89 -0.27 -8.99
N GLU A 183 5.98 -1.46 -9.60
CA GLU A 183 5.41 -2.70 -9.04
C GLU A 183 5.97 -3.03 -7.64
N LEU A 184 7.28 -2.79 -7.45
CA LEU A 184 7.93 -2.95 -6.15
C LEU A 184 7.43 -1.90 -5.13
N ASN A 185 7.24 -0.65 -5.56
CA ASN A 185 6.73 0.44 -4.73
C ASN A 185 5.32 0.12 -4.24
N GLU A 186 4.45 -0.37 -5.13
CA GLU A 186 3.09 -0.80 -4.79
C GLU A 186 3.09 -1.90 -3.73
N LEU A 187 3.86 -2.97 -3.93
CA LEU A 187 3.96 -4.05 -2.95
C LEU A 187 4.37 -3.52 -1.57
N VAL A 188 5.37 -2.63 -1.51
CA VAL A 188 5.85 -2.09 -0.23
C VAL A 188 4.81 -1.16 0.41
N ILE A 189 4.12 -0.32 -0.36
CA ILE A 189 3.03 0.52 0.15
C ILE A 189 1.89 -0.35 0.71
N TYR A 190 1.49 -1.41 0.00
CA TYR A 190 0.44 -2.32 0.46
C TYR A 190 0.87 -3.13 1.69
N LEU A 191 2.12 -3.56 1.78
CA LEU A 191 2.68 -4.18 2.99
C LEU A 191 2.64 -3.23 4.18
N TRP A 192 2.88 -1.94 3.97
CA TRP A 192 2.77 -0.95 5.04
C TRP A 192 1.32 -0.80 5.52
N PHE A 193 0.36 -0.63 4.60
CA PHE A 193 -1.07 -0.58 4.95
C PHE A 193 -1.53 -1.85 5.67
N GLY A 194 -1.18 -3.03 5.14
CA GLY A 194 -1.49 -4.32 5.75
C GLY A 194 -0.85 -4.49 7.12
N GLY A 195 0.40 -4.06 7.29
CA GLY A 195 1.11 -4.07 8.56
C GLY A 195 0.47 -3.19 9.62
N VAL A 196 0.10 -1.96 9.27
CA VAL A 196 -0.60 -1.03 10.18
C VAL A 196 -1.97 -1.60 10.54
N ALA A 197 -2.74 -2.11 9.58
CA ALA A 197 -4.04 -2.73 9.83
C ALA A 197 -3.93 -3.98 10.73
N ALA A 198 -2.91 -4.82 10.53
CA ALA A 198 -2.66 -6.01 11.35
C ALA A 198 -2.32 -5.64 12.80
N LEU A 199 -1.51 -4.60 13.01
CA LEU A 199 -1.25 -4.05 14.35
C LEU A 199 -2.53 -3.50 14.98
N ALA A 200 -3.36 -2.81 14.19
CA ALA A 200 -4.63 -2.23 14.60
C ALA A 200 -5.74 -3.26 14.88
N ALA A 201 -5.67 -4.46 14.29
CA ALA A 201 -6.67 -5.52 14.47
C ALA A 201 -6.46 -6.33 15.77
N ARG A 202 -5.37 -6.09 16.51
CA ARG A 202 -5.03 -6.91 17.69
C ARG A 202 -5.98 -6.63 18.86
N PRO A 203 -6.43 -7.67 19.59
CA PRO A 203 -7.13 -7.53 20.86
C PRO A 203 -6.31 -6.71 21.87
N GLN A 204 -6.98 -5.92 22.72
CA GLN A 204 -6.33 -5.06 23.73
C GLN A 204 -5.39 -5.84 24.67
N SER A 205 -5.75 -7.06 25.07
CA SER A 205 -4.90 -7.93 25.91
C SER A 205 -3.55 -8.30 25.27
N ALA A 206 -3.46 -8.26 23.93
CA ALA A 206 -2.23 -8.52 23.17
C ALA A 206 -1.43 -7.24 22.86
N ARG A 207 -1.93 -6.06 23.25
CA ARG A 207 -1.25 -4.75 23.12
C ARG A 207 -0.55 -4.34 24.40
N GLU A 208 -1.05 -4.75 25.57
CA GLU A 208 -0.46 -4.42 26.87
C GLU A 208 0.72 -5.33 27.26
N SER A 209 0.96 -6.38 26.48
CA SER A 209 1.91 -7.47 26.77
C SER A 209 3.18 -7.47 25.91
N GLY A 210 3.41 -6.49 25.02
CA GLY A 210 4.60 -6.43 24.18
C GLY A 210 4.90 -5.03 23.67
#